data_AF-A0A2E7MFI8-F1
#
_entry.id   AF-A0A2E7MFI8-F1
#
_cell.length_a   1.000
_cell.length_b   1.000
_cell.length_c   1.000
_cell.angle_alpha   90.00
_cell.angle_beta   90.00
_cell.angle_gamma   90.00
#
_symmetry.space_group_name_H-M   'P 1'
#
loop_
_entity.id
_entity.type
_entity.pdbx_description
1 polymer ?
#
loop_
_entity_poly.entity_id
_entity_poly.type
_entity_poly.pdbx_seq_one_letter_code
_entity_poly.pdbx_strand_id
1 'polypeptide(L)' 'MNKLTVYEVGPRDGLQNEKTLIETEAKIRLIDSLYQAGVRRLEATSFVSPKAVPQMADADRITAA' A
#
# COMPACT_ATOMS: atom_id res chain seq x y z
N MET A 1 2.72 -30.88 4.72
CA MET A 1 2.00 -29.70 4.20
C MET A 1 3.05 -28.67 3.80
N ASN A 2 3.06 -28.22 2.55
CA ASN A 2 4.06 -27.26 2.09
C ASN A 2 3.63 -25.84 2.50
N LYS A 3 4.58 -25.04 3.00
CA LYS A 3 4.32 -23.67 3.44
C LYS A 3 4.40 -22.72 2.23
N LEU A 4 3.30 -22.02 1.95
CA LEU A 4 3.24 -20.94 0.97
C LEU A 4 3.30 -19.59 1.68
N THR A 5 4.03 -18.63 1.12
CA THR A 5 4.10 -17.27 1.64
C THR A 5 3.53 -16.32 0.58
N VAL A 6 2.51 -15.55 0.95
CA VAL A 6 1.93 -14.50 0.11
C VAL A 6 2.60 -13.18 0.45
N TYR A 7 2.94 -12.40 -0.56
CA TYR A 7 3.41 -11.02 -0.45
C TYR A 7 2.36 -10.13 -1.11
N GLU A 8 1.73 -9.29 -0.31
CA GLU A 8 0.68 -8.39 -0.77
C GLU A 8 1.28 -7.08 -1.26
N VAL A 9 1.07 -6.74 -2.53
CA VAL A 9 1.67 -5.55 -3.17
C VAL A 9 0.63 -4.52 -3.60
N GLY A 10 -0.66 -4.79 -3.38
CA GLY A 10 -1.78 -3.94 -3.74
C GLY A 10 -1.67 -2.50 -3.23
N PRO A 11 -1.35 -2.25 -1.94
CA PRO A 11 -1.26 -0.88 -1.43
C PRO A 11 -0.15 -0.04 -2.09
N ARG A 12 0.92 -0.66 -2.59
CA ARG A 12 1.99 0.03 -3.33
C ARG A 12 1.82 -0.11 -4.84
N ASP A 13 2.10 -1.30 -5.36
CA ASP A 13 2.20 -1.56 -6.80
C ASP A 13 0.83 -1.52 -7.47
N GLY A 14 -0.21 -2.04 -6.81
CA GLY A 14 -1.58 -1.92 -7.29
C GLY A 14 -2.00 -0.45 -7.42
N LEU A 15 -2.01 0.27 -6.29
CA LEU A 15 -2.46 1.65 -6.25
C LEU A 15 -1.64 2.57 -7.16
N GLN A 16 -0.31 2.38 -7.25
CA GLN A 16 0.57 3.16 -8.12
C GLN A 16 0.10 3.16 -9.60
N ASN A 17 -0.54 2.09 -10.04
CA ASN A 17 -1.02 1.93 -11.41
C ASN A 17 -2.49 2.38 -11.60
N GLU A 18 -3.17 2.79 -10.54
CA GLU A 18 -4.54 3.29 -10.62
C GLU A 18 -4.58 4.71 -11.21
N LYS A 19 -5.55 4.96 -12.08
CA LYS A 19 -5.73 6.28 -12.71
C LYS A 19 -6.26 7.33 -11.73
N THR A 20 -7.00 6.87 -10.73
CA THR A 20 -7.65 7.74 -9.74
C THR A 20 -6.74 7.89 -8.53
N LEU A 21 -6.50 9.13 -8.12
CA LEU A 21 -5.83 9.42 -6.87
C LEU A 21 -6.69 8.93 -5.70
N ILE A 22 -6.10 8.07 -4.87
CA ILE A 22 -6.77 7.52 -3.69
C ILE A 22 -6.33 8.32 -2.46
N GLU A 23 -7.31 8.80 -1.70
CA GLU A 23 -7.11 9.54 -0.46
C GLU A 23 -6.30 8.73 0.56
N THR A 24 -5.44 9.41 1.32
CA THR A 24 -4.54 8.79 2.30
C THR A 24 -5.28 7.90 3.31
N GLU A 25 -6.41 8.38 3.85
CA GLU A 25 -7.21 7.62 4.81
C GLU A 25 -7.81 6.35 4.20
N ALA A 26 -8.10 6.33 2.89
CA ALA A 26 -8.57 5.12 2.23
C ALA A 26 -7.44 4.09 2.06
N LYS A 27 -6.21 4.55 1.79
CA LYS A 27 -5.02 3.68 1.73
C LYS A 27 -4.72 3.05 3.10
N ILE A 28 -4.77 3.84 4.17
CA ILE A 28 -4.57 3.35 5.54
C ILE A 28 -5.63 2.29 5.88
N ARG A 29 -6.91 2.57 5.62
CA ARG A 29 -7.98 1.59 5.83
C ARG A 29 -7.78 0.29 5.05
N LEU A 30 -7.25 0.36 3.82
CA LEU A 30 -6.93 -0.83 3.03
C LEU A 30 -5.82 -1.66 3.71
N ILE A 31 -4.72 -1.01 4.11
CA ILE A 31 -3.59 -1.67 4.77
C ILE A 31 -4.03 -2.32 6.08
N ASP A 32 -4.81 -1.60 6.90
CA ASP A 32 -5.38 -2.13 8.14
C ASP A 32 -6.25 -3.35 7.87
N SER A 33 -7.12 -3.28 6.86
CA SER A 33 -8.00 -4.39 6.48
C SER A 33 -7.20 -5.62 6.05
N LEU A 34 -6.13 -5.44 5.27
CA LEU A 34 -5.23 -6.52 4.87
C LEU A 34 -4.52 -7.16 6.08
N TYR A 35 -4.06 -6.32 7.02
CA TYR A 35 -3.47 -6.79 8.26
C TYR A 35 -4.47 -7.61 9.10
N GLN A 36 -5.70 -7.11 9.25
CA GLN A 36 -6.77 -7.83 9.96
C GLN A 36 -7.17 -9.13 9.25
N ALA A 37 -7.09 -9.18 7.92
CA ALA A 37 -7.30 -10.40 7.12
C ALA A 37 -6.18 -11.45 7.26
N GLY A 38 -5.12 -11.17 8.02
CA GLY A 38 -4.03 -12.11 8.27
C GLY A 38 -2.82 -11.94 7.37
N VAL A 39 -2.77 -10.90 6.52
CA VAL A 39 -1.58 -10.59 5.74
C VAL A 39 -0.46 -10.16 6.68
N ARG A 40 0.74 -10.72 6.49
CA ARG A 40 1.94 -10.45 7.32
C ARG A 40 3.14 -9.97 6.52
N ARG A 41 3.11 -10.08 5.20
CA ARG A 41 4.11 -9.51 4.30
C ARG A 41 3.37 -8.67 3.27
N LEU A 42 3.54 -7.35 3.36
CA LEU A 42 2.92 -6.41 2.43
C LEU A 42 3.83 -5.22 2.13
N GLU A 43 3.67 -4.64 0.95
CA GLU A 43 4.25 -3.35 0.57
C GLU A 43 3.22 -2.24 0.78
N ALA A 44 3.39 -1.46 1.84
CA ALA A 44 2.40 -0.45 2.25
C ALA A 44 2.41 0.78 1.34
N THR A 45 3.60 1.23 0.91
CA THR A 45 3.81 2.44 0.11
C THR A 45 5.22 2.46 -0.48
N SER A 46 5.60 3.53 -1.19
CA SER A 46 6.92 3.74 -1.79
C SER A 46 7.42 5.18 -1.65
N PHE A 47 8.67 5.37 -1.25
CA PHE A 47 9.32 6.68 -1.15
C PHE A 47 9.98 7.07 -2.49
N VAL A 48 9.14 7.28 -3.51
CA VAL A 48 9.56 7.71 -4.85
C VAL A 48 9.27 9.19 -5.08
N SER A 49 9.73 9.73 -6.20
CA SER A 49 9.41 11.11 -6.58
C SER A 49 7.89 11.29 -6.71
N PRO A 50 7.26 12.17 -5.91
CA PRO A 50 5.81 12.42 -5.99
C PRO A 50 5.41 13.06 -7.32
N LYS A 51 6.35 13.68 -8.03
CA LYS A 51 6.11 14.20 -9.38
C LYS A 51 6.01 13.08 -10.42
N ALA A 52 6.81 12.04 -10.27
CA ALA A 52 6.82 10.90 -11.19
C ALA A 52 5.70 9.91 -10.88
N VAL A 53 5.39 9.73 -9.58
CA VAL A 53 4.34 8.83 -9.10
C VAL A 53 3.46 9.57 -8.10
N PRO A 54 2.48 10.37 -8.57
CA PRO A 54 1.59 11.16 -7.70
C PRO A 54 0.84 10.32 -6.68
N GLN A 55 0.52 9.08 -7.01
CA GLN A 55 -0.18 8.18 -6.10
C GLN A 55 0.58 7.95 -4.79
N MET A 56 1.92 7.97 -4.80
CA MET A 56 2.75 7.65 -3.65
C MET A 56 3.21 8.91 -2.88
N ALA A 57 2.63 10.07 -3.18
CA ALA A 57 3.05 11.34 -2.59
C ALA A 57 2.83 11.46 -1.07
N ASP A 58 1.97 10.61 -0.50
CA ASP A 58 1.59 10.57 0.91
C ASP A 58 2.26 9.41 1.69
N ALA A 59 3.37 8.88 1.18
CA ALA A 59 4.09 7.76 1.79
C ALA A 59 4.49 8.00 3.25
N ASP A 60 4.95 9.22 3.56
CA ASP A 60 5.30 9.64 4.92
C ASP A 60 4.10 9.54 5.88
N ARG A 61 2.94 10.05 5.45
CA ARG A 61 1.70 10.01 6.23
C ARG A 61 1.22 8.57 6.45
N ILE A 62 1.30 7.72 5.43
CA ILE A 62 0.93 6.30 5.56
C ILE A 62 1.82 5.59 6.57
N THR A 63 3.14 5.84 6.57
CA THR A 63 4.07 5.18 7.50
C THR A 63 4.03 5.71 8.93
N ALA A 64 3.44 6.90 9.16
CA ALA A 64 3.32 7.50 10.47
C ALA A 64 2.01 7.13 11.20
N ALA A 65 1.07 6.48 10.50
CA ALA A 65 -0.20 6.00 11.05
C ALA A 65 -0.03 4.65 11.76
#